data_AF-A0A7G7YME6-F1
#
_entry.id   AF-A0A7G7YME6-F1
#
_cell.length_a   1.000
_cell.length_b   1.000
_cell.length_c   1.000
_cell.angle_alpha   90.00
_cell.angle_beta   90.00
_cell.angle_gamma   90.00
#
_symmetry.space_group_name_H-M   'P 1'
#
loop_
_entity.id
_entity.type
_entity.pdbx_description
1 polymer ?
#
loop_
_entity_poly.entity_id
_entity_poly.type
_entity_poly.pdbx_seq_one_letter_code
_entity_poly.pdbx_strand_id
1 'polypeptide(L)'
;MSINKKFAKQLNQQVIAEHEAALIYTQLAYELDRLSFSGMRDWMFEQAKEEREHAQKFAQHLLDRGERVQLGTVNVPAIKISSPLEAFEASLAHEEKVSELIRELARTADKVGDIDSRSLLNWFLDEQIEEESTVGEIIDRIKIVGTDGSGLLRIDQELGSRPDSE
;
A
#
# COMPACT_ATOMS: atom_id res chain seq x y z
N MET A 1 9.93 8.12 -25.10
CA MET A 1 11.35 7.77 -24.81
C MET A 1 11.42 6.25 -24.68
N SER A 2 12.39 5.56 -25.28
CA SER A 2 12.40 4.09 -25.25
C SER A 2 12.63 3.57 -23.82
N ILE A 3 11.92 2.52 -23.41
CA ILE A 3 12.13 1.79 -22.15
C ILE A 3 12.56 0.34 -22.43
N ASN A 4 13.34 -0.24 -21.53
CA ASN A 4 13.69 -1.65 -21.63
C ASN A 4 12.44 -2.53 -21.44
N LYS A 5 12.17 -3.45 -22.38
CA LYS A 5 10.97 -4.30 -22.37
C LYS A 5 10.78 -5.12 -21.08
N LYS A 6 11.88 -5.62 -20.49
CA LYS A 6 11.81 -6.37 -19.23
C LYS A 6 11.38 -5.45 -18.09
N PHE A 7 11.98 -4.27 -18.03
CA PHE A 7 11.68 -3.28 -16.99
C PHE A 7 10.27 -2.71 -17.13
N ALA A 8 9.82 -2.41 -18.35
CA ALA A 8 8.43 -2.01 -18.63
C ALA A 8 7.42 -3.07 -18.14
N LYS A 9 7.71 -4.36 -18.34
CA LYS A 9 6.89 -5.45 -17.81
C LYS A 9 6.85 -5.46 -16.28
N GLN A 10 7.96 -5.19 -15.61
CA GLN A 10 8.01 -5.13 -14.14
C GLN A 10 7.23 -3.93 -13.60
N LEU A 11 7.33 -2.76 -14.24
CA LEU A 11 6.49 -1.60 -13.88
C LEU A 11 5.00 -1.92 -14.07
N ASN A 12 4.62 -2.62 -15.14
CA ASN A 12 3.23 -3.03 -15.33
C ASN A 12 2.78 -4.05 -14.27
N GLN A 13 3.68 -4.91 -13.78
CA GLN A 13 3.38 -5.79 -12.66
C GLN A 13 3.19 -5.00 -11.36
N GLN A 14 3.94 -3.92 -11.17
CA GLN A 14 3.75 -3.02 -10.03
C GLN A 14 2.38 -2.34 -10.06
N VAL A 15 1.90 -1.88 -11.22
CA VAL A 15 0.51 -1.36 -11.36
C VAL A 15 -0.52 -2.36 -10.83
N ILE A 16 -0.33 -3.65 -11.11
CA ILE A 16 -1.21 -4.71 -10.62
C ILE A 16 -1.03 -4.92 -9.11
N ALA A 17 0.20 -4.85 -8.61
CA ALA A 17 0.50 -4.98 -7.18
C ALA A 17 -0.15 -3.86 -6.35
N GLU A 18 -0.11 -2.61 -6.79
CA GLU A 18 -0.78 -1.51 -6.06
C GLU A 18 -2.31 -1.65 -6.09
N HIS A 19 -2.87 -2.16 -7.19
CA HIS A 19 -4.29 -2.52 -7.21
C HIS A 19 -4.63 -3.71 -6.28
N GLU A 20 -3.72 -4.66 -6.11
CA GLU A 20 -3.84 -5.73 -5.11
C GLU A 20 -3.84 -5.15 -3.69
N ALA A 21 -2.89 -4.24 -3.40
CA ALA A 21 -2.81 -3.52 -2.12
C ALA A 21 -4.10 -2.77 -1.81
N ALA A 22 -4.60 -1.98 -2.77
CA ALA A 22 -5.86 -1.25 -2.62
C ALA A 22 -7.04 -2.16 -2.25
N LEU A 23 -7.11 -3.36 -2.84
CA LEU A 23 -8.18 -4.32 -2.54
C LEU A 23 -7.97 -5.02 -1.20
N ILE A 24 -6.73 -5.26 -0.78
CA ILE A 24 -6.40 -5.81 0.55
C ILE A 24 -6.80 -4.81 1.64
N TYR A 25 -6.43 -3.53 1.50
CA TYR A 25 -6.87 -2.47 2.40
C TYR A 25 -8.40 -2.36 2.45
N THR A 26 -9.06 -2.41 1.29
CA THR A 26 -10.54 -2.44 1.21
C THR A 26 -11.13 -3.64 1.98
N GLN A 27 -10.53 -4.82 1.86
CA GLN A 27 -11.00 -6.03 2.56
C GLN A 27 -10.78 -5.94 4.08
N LEU A 28 -9.66 -5.36 4.52
CA LEU A 28 -9.37 -5.09 5.93
C LEU A 28 -10.36 -4.08 6.52
N ALA A 29 -10.70 -3.03 5.77
CA ALA A 29 -11.72 -2.06 6.17
C ALA A 29 -13.07 -2.75 6.45
N TYR A 30 -13.52 -3.66 5.57
CA TYR A 30 -14.76 -4.41 5.79
C TYR A 30 -14.72 -5.29 7.05
N GLU A 31 -13.59 -5.94 7.32
CA GLU A 31 -13.47 -6.76 8.53
C GLU A 31 -13.42 -5.90 9.80
N LEU A 32 -12.80 -4.72 9.77
CA LEU A 32 -12.78 -3.78 10.90
C LEU A 32 -14.18 -3.18 11.15
N ASP A 33 -14.93 -2.88 10.10
CA ASP A 33 -16.33 -2.45 10.20
C ASP A 33 -17.20 -3.55 10.85
N ARG A 34 -17.00 -4.82 10.48
CA ARG A 34 -17.67 -5.97 11.12
C ARG A 34 -17.37 -6.05 12.63
N LEU A 35 -16.19 -5.60 13.05
CA LEU A 35 -15.78 -5.52 14.46
C LEU A 35 -16.16 -4.19 15.14
N SER A 36 -16.85 -3.28 14.43
CA SER A 36 -17.28 -1.95 14.91
C SER A 36 -16.14 -0.98 15.23
N PHE A 37 -14.98 -1.10 14.56
CA PHE A 37 -13.88 -0.14 14.62
C PHE A 37 -13.96 0.83 13.43
N SER A 38 -14.85 1.81 13.55
CA SER A 38 -15.19 2.70 12.43
C SER A 38 -14.04 3.61 12.00
N GLY A 39 -13.21 4.08 12.93
CA GLY A 39 -12.12 4.98 12.56
C GLY A 39 -10.94 4.26 11.93
N MET A 40 -10.61 3.05 12.40
CA MET A 40 -9.63 2.17 11.73
C MET A 40 -10.13 1.70 10.37
N ARG A 41 -11.44 1.43 10.22
CA ARG A 41 -12.06 1.17 8.91
C ARG A 41 -11.84 2.35 7.97
N ASP A 42 -12.14 3.56 8.40
CA ASP A 42 -12.00 4.76 7.56
C ASP A 42 -10.54 4.98 7.14
N TRP A 43 -9.61 4.80 8.08
CA TRP A 43 -8.18 4.81 7.80
C TRP A 43 -7.77 3.82 6.70
N MET A 44 -8.28 2.57 6.75
CA MET A 44 -8.01 1.55 5.73
C MET A 44 -8.64 1.90 4.38
N PHE A 45 -9.81 2.54 4.35
CA PHE A 45 -10.39 3.00 3.08
C PHE A 45 -9.58 4.13 2.45
N GLU A 46 -9.02 5.03 3.27
CA GLU A 46 -8.15 6.09 2.75
C GLU A 46 -6.82 5.51 2.23
N GLN A 47 -6.22 4.55 2.94
CA GLN A 47 -5.05 3.85 2.42
C GLN A 47 -5.36 3.14 1.09
N ALA A 48 -6.54 2.51 0.98
CA ALA A 48 -6.98 1.91 -0.28
C ALA A 48 -7.14 2.94 -1.42
N LYS A 49 -7.41 4.22 -1.12
CA LYS A 49 -7.45 5.30 -2.11
C LYS A 49 -6.03 5.69 -2.53
N GLU A 50 -5.12 5.89 -1.58
CA GLU A 50 -3.69 6.15 -1.84
C GLU A 50 -3.07 5.08 -2.76
N GLU A 51 -3.32 3.80 -2.50
CA GLU A 51 -2.80 2.72 -3.34
C GLU A 51 -3.32 2.76 -4.79
N ARG A 52 -4.53 3.26 -5.02
CA ARG A 52 -5.03 3.45 -6.40
C ARG A 52 -4.29 4.59 -7.10
N GLU A 53 -3.87 5.60 -6.35
CA GLU A 53 -3.03 6.69 -6.87
C GLU A 53 -1.62 6.20 -7.15
N HIS A 54 -1.06 5.33 -6.30
CA HIS A 54 0.21 4.63 -6.54
C HIS A 54 0.18 3.84 -7.85
N ALA A 55 -0.87 3.02 -8.05
CA ALA A 55 -1.09 2.29 -9.29
C ALA A 55 -1.12 3.24 -10.50
N GLN A 56 -1.81 4.38 -10.37
CA GLN A 56 -1.93 5.38 -11.42
C GLN A 56 -0.59 6.06 -11.74
N LYS A 57 0.27 6.33 -10.74
CA LYS A 57 1.61 6.90 -10.99
C LYS A 57 2.49 5.98 -11.83
N PHE A 58 2.53 4.69 -11.51
CA PHE A 58 3.26 3.71 -12.34
C PHE A 58 2.66 3.56 -13.73
N ALA A 59 1.32 3.52 -13.83
CA ALA A 59 0.63 3.43 -15.10
C ALA A 59 0.92 4.65 -15.98
N GLN A 60 0.83 5.85 -15.43
CA GLN A 60 1.09 7.10 -16.15
C GLN A 60 2.53 7.16 -16.65
N HIS A 61 3.51 6.75 -15.83
CA HIS A 61 4.90 6.68 -16.24
C HIS A 61 5.14 5.77 -17.45
N LEU A 62 4.45 4.61 -17.51
CA LEU A 62 4.48 3.75 -18.69
C LEU A 62 3.87 4.41 -19.92
N LEU A 63 2.70 5.02 -19.77
CA LEU A 63 1.96 5.69 -20.85
C LEU A 63 2.76 6.86 -21.44
N ASP A 64 3.38 7.69 -20.60
CA ASP A 64 4.20 8.83 -21.01
C ASP A 64 5.46 8.41 -21.79
N ARG A 65 5.88 7.15 -21.60
CA ARG A 65 6.99 6.54 -22.35
C ARG A 65 6.54 5.81 -23.62
N GLY A 66 5.23 5.81 -23.91
CA GLY A 66 4.65 5.20 -25.10
C GLY A 66 4.40 3.69 -24.98
N GLU A 67 4.47 3.14 -23.76
CA GLU A 67 4.12 1.75 -23.49
C GLU A 67 2.61 1.57 -23.30
N ARG A 68 2.17 0.32 -23.25
CA ARG A 68 0.79 -0.05 -22.93
C ARG A 68 0.71 -0.57 -21.50
N VAL A 69 -0.30 -0.11 -20.77
CA VAL A 69 -0.69 -0.70 -19.49
C VAL A 69 -1.67 -1.84 -19.74
N GLN A 70 -1.42 -2.97 -19.11
CA GLN A 70 -2.25 -4.17 -19.18
C GLN A 70 -2.56 -4.64 -17.78
N LEU A 71 -3.81 -4.46 -17.35
CA LEU A 71 -4.29 -5.04 -16.10
C LEU A 71 -4.42 -6.55 -16.25
N GLY A 72 -4.20 -7.25 -15.14
CA GLY A 72 -4.32 -8.71 -15.04
C GLY A 72 -5.36 -9.12 -14.01
N THR A 73 -5.35 -10.40 -13.67
CA THR A 73 -6.12 -10.92 -12.54
C THR A 73 -5.49 -10.44 -11.23
N VAL A 74 -6.30 -9.86 -10.36
CA VAL A 74 -5.93 -9.58 -8.97
C VAL A 74 -6.57 -10.63 -8.07
N ASN A 75 -5.77 -11.31 -7.27
CA ASN A 75 -6.23 -12.33 -6.34
C ASN A 75 -6.13 -11.79 -4.92
N VAL A 76 -7.26 -11.41 -4.33
CA VAL A 76 -7.31 -10.97 -2.93
C VAL A 76 -7.39 -12.21 -2.04
N PRO A 77 -6.47 -12.38 -1.06
CA PRO A 77 -6.55 -13.50 -0.14
C PRO A 77 -7.83 -13.42 0.70
N ALA A 78 -8.33 -14.58 1.16
CA ALA A 78 -9.46 -14.63 2.07
C ALA A 78 -9.03 -14.21 3.49
N ILE A 79 -8.88 -12.90 3.68
CA ILE A 79 -8.47 -12.30 4.95
C ILE A 79 -9.65 -12.41 5.93
N LYS A 80 -9.34 -12.93 7.12
CA LYS A 80 -10.25 -12.96 8.26
C LYS A 80 -9.46 -12.52 9.47
N ILE A 81 -10.01 -11.58 10.22
CA ILE A 81 -9.38 -11.07 11.44
C ILE A 81 -10.32 -11.21 12.64
N SER A 82 -9.73 -11.32 13.81
CA SER A 82 -10.42 -11.36 15.10
C SER A 82 -10.15 -10.12 15.95
N SER A 83 -9.21 -9.28 15.54
CA SER A 83 -8.84 -8.05 16.26
C SER A 83 -8.26 -6.99 15.31
N PRO A 84 -8.25 -5.72 15.74
CA PRO A 84 -7.52 -4.67 15.01
C PRO A 84 -6.04 -4.96 14.82
N LEU A 85 -5.39 -5.60 15.80
CA LEU A 85 -3.97 -5.94 15.70
C LEU A 85 -3.70 -6.84 14.49
N GLU A 86 -4.52 -7.89 14.31
CA GLU A 86 -4.41 -8.78 13.15
C GLU A 86 -4.63 -8.04 11.83
N ALA A 87 -5.46 -6.99 11.83
CA ALA A 87 -5.70 -6.17 10.63
C ALA A 87 -4.45 -5.40 10.22
N PHE A 88 -3.84 -4.68 11.16
CA PHE A 88 -2.64 -3.88 10.90
C PHE A 88 -1.39 -4.73 10.68
N GLU A 89 -1.27 -5.88 11.36
CA GLU A 89 -0.17 -6.83 11.06
C GLU A 89 -0.31 -7.44 9.66
N ALA A 90 -1.54 -7.68 9.18
CA ALA A 90 -1.78 -8.11 7.81
C ALA A 90 -1.49 -7.02 6.77
N SER A 91 -1.80 -5.75 7.05
CA SER A 91 -1.42 -4.65 6.16
C SER A 91 0.09 -4.44 6.13
N LEU A 92 0.78 -4.46 7.27
CA LEU A 92 2.23 -4.31 7.32
C LEU A 92 2.95 -5.39 6.52
N ALA A 93 2.52 -6.66 6.66
CA ALA A 93 3.09 -7.75 5.88
C ALA A 93 2.88 -7.59 4.36
N HIS A 94 1.81 -6.88 3.96
CA HIS A 94 1.60 -6.52 2.57
C HIS A 94 2.53 -5.38 2.14
N GLU A 95 2.67 -4.34 2.95
CA GLU A 95 3.59 -3.23 2.68
C GLU A 95 5.03 -3.71 2.52
N GLU A 96 5.53 -4.55 3.41
CA GLU A 96 6.89 -5.10 3.30
C GLU A 96 7.12 -5.84 1.96
N LYS A 97 6.07 -6.50 1.44
CA LYS A 97 6.11 -7.16 0.13
C LYS A 97 6.14 -6.13 -1.00
N VAL A 98 5.29 -5.09 -0.96
CA VAL A 98 5.24 -4.01 -1.96
C VAL A 98 6.56 -3.25 -1.98
N SER A 99 7.10 -2.89 -0.83
CA SER A 99 8.40 -2.26 -0.67
C SER A 99 9.53 -3.04 -1.31
N GLU A 100 9.54 -4.37 -1.15
CA GLU A 100 10.57 -5.19 -1.80
C GLU A 100 10.42 -5.24 -3.32
N LEU A 101 9.19 -5.22 -3.85
CA LEU A 101 8.95 -5.10 -5.30
C LEU A 101 9.48 -3.76 -5.83
N ILE A 102 9.27 -2.66 -5.11
CA ILE A 102 9.81 -1.33 -5.47
C ILE A 102 11.34 -1.32 -5.42
N ARG A 103 11.95 -1.91 -4.39
CA ARG A 103 13.42 -2.06 -4.30
C ARG A 103 13.98 -2.89 -5.47
N GLU A 104 13.28 -3.94 -5.90
CA GLU A 104 13.63 -4.71 -7.11
C GLU A 104 13.48 -3.90 -8.40
N LEU A 105 12.48 -3.02 -8.51
CA LEU A 105 12.35 -2.08 -9.62
C LEU A 105 13.55 -1.14 -9.69
N ALA A 106 13.95 -0.54 -8.55
CA ALA A 106 15.12 0.33 -8.46
C ALA A 106 16.40 -0.39 -8.91
N ARG A 107 16.64 -1.60 -8.38
CA ARG A 107 17.78 -2.44 -8.80
C ARG A 107 17.76 -2.78 -10.29
N THR A 108 16.57 -3.05 -10.84
CA THR A 108 16.42 -3.33 -12.27
C THR A 108 16.69 -2.08 -13.10
N ALA A 109 16.16 -0.93 -12.72
CA ALA A 109 16.35 0.35 -13.42
C ALA A 109 17.84 0.70 -13.51
N ASP A 110 18.58 0.60 -12.41
CA ASP A 110 20.03 0.83 -12.40
C ASP A 110 20.77 -0.17 -13.31
N LYS A 111 20.38 -1.46 -13.27
CA LYS A 111 21.00 -2.50 -14.12
C LYS A 111 20.79 -2.27 -15.62
N VAL A 112 19.63 -1.77 -16.02
CA VAL A 112 19.33 -1.50 -17.44
C VAL A 112 19.64 -0.06 -17.86
N GLY A 113 20.14 0.76 -16.93
CA GLY A 113 20.50 2.16 -17.17
C GLY A 113 19.31 3.09 -17.39
N ASP A 114 18.15 2.80 -16.79
CA ASP A 114 16.93 3.60 -16.94
C ASP A 114 16.92 4.81 -15.99
N ILE A 115 17.59 5.89 -16.43
CA ILE A 115 17.69 7.12 -15.64
C ILE A 115 16.36 7.89 -15.56
N ASP A 116 15.50 7.73 -16.57
CA ASP A 116 14.24 8.48 -16.68
C ASP A 116 13.22 8.05 -15.61
N SER A 117 13.36 6.84 -15.06
CA SER A 117 12.50 6.33 -13.98
C SER A 117 12.99 6.67 -12.57
N ARG A 118 14.19 7.27 -12.43
CA ARG A 118 14.82 7.49 -11.12
C ARG A 118 13.99 8.38 -10.22
N SER A 119 13.38 9.44 -10.75
CA SER A 119 12.55 10.34 -9.93
C SER A 119 11.32 9.62 -9.37
N LEU A 120 10.66 8.80 -10.19
CA LEU A 120 9.50 8.01 -9.77
C LEU A 120 9.90 7.01 -8.69
N LEU A 121 10.97 6.25 -8.93
CA LEU A 121 11.38 5.18 -8.01
C LEU A 121 11.91 5.73 -6.69
N ASN A 122 12.61 6.87 -6.69
CA ASN A 122 13.03 7.50 -5.45
C ASN A 122 11.82 7.94 -4.61
N TRP A 123 10.80 8.54 -5.24
CA TRP A 123 9.58 8.92 -4.55
C TRP A 123 8.95 7.70 -3.86
N PHE A 124 8.78 6.59 -4.59
CA PHE A 124 8.24 5.35 -4.00
C PHE A 124 9.13 4.71 -2.94
N LEU A 125 10.46 4.81 -3.06
CA LEU A 125 11.36 4.30 -2.03
C LEU A 125 11.23 5.08 -0.71
N ASP A 126 11.03 6.39 -0.80
CA ASP A 126 10.79 7.24 0.36
C ASP A 126 9.37 6.99 0.92
N GLU A 127 8.36 6.91 0.06
CA GLU A 127 6.97 6.63 0.42
C GLU A 127 6.84 5.33 1.22
N GLN A 128 7.44 4.23 0.74
CA GLN A 128 7.37 2.94 1.43
C GLN A 128 8.04 2.95 2.82
N ILE A 129 8.98 3.87 3.09
CA ILE A 129 9.53 4.04 4.44
C ILE A 129 8.49 4.68 5.35
N GLU A 130 7.74 5.67 4.85
CA GLU A 130 6.68 6.35 5.59
C GLU A 130 5.50 5.41 5.85
N GLU A 131 5.09 4.63 4.85
CA GLU A 131 4.09 3.56 4.91
C GLU A 131 4.39 2.53 6.02
N GLU A 132 5.54 1.86 5.93
CA GLU A 132 5.97 0.84 6.90
C GLU A 132 6.08 1.44 8.31
N SER A 133 6.61 2.65 8.44
CA SER A 133 6.76 3.34 9.73
C SER A 133 5.41 3.70 10.35
N THR A 134 4.46 4.19 9.55
CA THR A 134 3.14 4.61 10.02
C THR A 134 2.35 3.41 10.53
N VAL A 135 2.31 2.32 9.76
CA VAL A 135 1.63 1.10 10.16
C VAL A 135 2.31 0.48 11.40
N GLY A 136 3.65 0.49 11.44
CA GLY A 136 4.43 0.03 12.58
C GLY A 136 4.09 0.76 13.89
N GLU A 137 3.98 2.09 13.84
CA GLU A 137 3.59 2.89 15.00
C GLU A 137 2.19 2.51 15.51
N ILE A 138 1.22 2.32 14.62
CA ILE A 138 -0.14 1.92 14.99
C ILE A 138 -0.13 0.55 15.68
N ILE A 139 0.62 -0.41 15.13
CA ILE A 139 0.78 -1.75 15.73
C ILE A 139 1.37 -1.65 17.14
N ASP A 140 2.42 -0.86 17.33
CA ASP A 140 3.06 -0.69 18.63
C ASP A 140 2.10 -0.06 19.65
N ARG A 141 1.32 0.95 19.23
CA ARG A 141 0.29 1.57 20.08
C ARG A 141 -0.80 0.58 20.48
N ILE A 142 -1.28 -0.24 19.55
CA ILE A 142 -2.27 -1.31 19.83
C ILE A 142 -1.69 -2.32 20.82
N LYS A 143 -0.40 -2.70 20.67
CA LYS A 143 0.30 -3.60 21.59
C LYS A 143 0.47 -2.99 22.99
N ILE A 144 0.76 -1.69 23.09
CA ILE A 144 0.88 -0.97 24.37
C ILE A 144 -0.44 -0.97 25.15
N VAL A 145 -1.57 -0.69 24.49
CA VAL A 145 -2.88 -0.69 25.16
C VAL A 145 -3.38 -2.11 25.46
N GLY A 146 -2.96 -3.10 24.67
CA GLY A 146 -3.30 -4.50 24.86
C GLY A 146 -4.80 -4.75 24.83
N THR A 147 -5.36 -5.14 25.98
CA THR A 147 -6.80 -5.44 26.13
C THR A 147 -7.61 -4.30 26.78
N ASP A 148 -7.00 -3.14 26.99
CA ASP A 148 -7.74 -1.96 27.44
C ASP A 148 -8.66 -1.43 26.32
N GLY A 149 -9.95 -1.74 26.43
CA GLY A 149 -10.96 -1.30 25.47
C GLY A 149 -11.04 0.23 25.35
N SER A 150 -10.78 0.99 26.42
CA SER A 150 -10.78 2.46 26.35
C SER A 150 -9.60 2.99 25.54
N GLY A 151 -8.43 2.35 25.68
CA GLY A 151 -7.24 2.62 24.87
C GLY A 151 -7.50 2.34 23.39
N LEU A 152 -8.06 1.18 23.06
CA LEU A 152 -8.38 0.81 21.68
C LEU A 152 -9.40 1.75 21.02
N LEU A 153 -10.48 2.12 21.72
CA LEU A 153 -11.48 3.04 21.19
C LEU A 153 -10.93 4.46 20.97
N ARG A 154 -9.94 4.88 21.78
CA ARG A 154 -9.26 6.16 21.56
C ARG A 154 -8.38 6.14 20.31
N ILE A 155 -7.65 5.05 20.09
CA ILE A 155 -6.86 4.87 18.85
C ILE A 155 -7.80 4.84 17.64
N ASP A 156 -8.91 4.11 17.72
CA ASP A 156 -9.91 4.07 16.65
C ASP A 156 -10.42 5.47 16.29
N GLN A 157 -10.85 6.25 17.29
CA GLN A 157 -11.33 7.61 17.08
C GLN A 157 -10.28 8.53 16.44
N GLU A 158 -9.02 8.41 16.85
CA GLU A 158 -7.91 9.20 16.29
C GLU A 158 -7.66 8.87 14.83
N LEU A 159 -7.61 7.58 14.48
CA LEU A 159 -7.40 7.13 13.09
C LEU A 159 -8.56 7.52 12.18
N GLY A 160 -9.79 7.57 12.70
CA GLY A 160 -10.96 8.09 11.98
C GLY A 160 -10.95 9.60 11.77
N SER A 161 -9.98 10.32 12.33
CA SER A 161 -9.77 11.75 12.13
C SER A 161 -8.63 12.06 11.15
N ARG A 162 -8.05 11.04 10.49
CA ARG A 162 -7.06 11.23 9.41
C ARG A 162 -7.72 12.10 8.32
N PRO A 163 -7.14 13.26 7.98
CA PRO A 163 -7.65 14.05 6.87
C PRO A 163 -7.51 13.26 5.58
N ASP A 164 -8.48 13.41 4.68
CA ASP A 164 -8.40 12.86 3.32
C ASP A 164 -7.07 13.32 2.70
N SER A 165 -6.35 12.39 2.08
CA SER A 165 -5.13 12.67 1.35
C SER A 165 -5.51 13.54 0.14
N GLU A 166 -5.01 14.78 0.10
CA GLU A 166 -5.24 15.75 -0.99
C GLU A 166 -4.56 15.37 -2.31
#